data_AF-A0A348UPF6-F1
#
_entry.id   AF-A0A348UPF6-F1
#
_cell.length_a   1.000
_cell.length_b   1.000
_cell.length_c   1.000
_cell.angle_alpha   90.00
_cell.angle_beta   90.00
_cell.angle_gamma   90.00
#
_symmetry.space_group_name_H-M   'P 1'
#
loop_
_entity.id
_entity.type
_entity.pdbx_description
1 polymer ?
#
loop_
_entity_poly.entity_id
_entity_poly.type
_entity_poly.pdbx_seq_one_letter_code
_entity_poly.pdbx_strand_id
1 'polypeptide(L)'
;MTEKNYKYLVRLPTSLRDRLADSAAHYRRSLNSDMIARLQQSFGEAPVDQRPVLPGPASMNPTAGGQRELSVEEFSLVRRFRGLSPAKRAALLDLLS
;
A
#
# COMPACT_ATOMS: atom_id res chain seq x y z
N MET A 1 28.21 -5.54 1.56
CA MET A 1 27.47 -6.43 0.64
C MET A 1 27.19 -5.65 -0.62
N THR A 2 27.67 -6.10 -1.79
CA THR A 2 27.39 -5.45 -3.07
C THR A 2 25.94 -5.71 -3.45
N GLU A 3 25.15 -4.65 -3.62
CA GLU A 3 23.74 -4.78 -3.99
C GLU A 3 23.63 -5.32 -5.43
N LYS A 4 22.93 -6.44 -5.62
CA LYS A 4 22.66 -7.01 -6.95
C LYS A 4 21.38 -6.40 -7.50
N ASN A 5 21.47 -5.74 -8.65
CA ASN A 5 20.32 -5.22 -9.38
C ASN A 5 19.62 -6.36 -10.14
N TYR A 6 18.34 -6.61 -9.82
CA TYR A 6 17.52 -7.62 -10.47
C TYR A 6 16.41 -6.97 -11.31
N LYS A 7 16.20 -7.48 -12.52
CA LYS A 7 15.11 -7.06 -13.40
C LYS A 7 13.92 -8.00 -13.25
N TYR A 8 12.79 -7.45 -12.83
CA TYR A 8 11.52 -8.20 -12.69
C TYR A 8 10.54 -7.80 -13.79
N LEU A 9 9.85 -8.79 -14.36
CA LEU A 9 8.80 -8.60 -15.34
C LEU A 9 7.47 -9.04 -14.73
N VAL A 10 6.58 -8.08 -14.48
CA VAL A 10 5.27 -8.34 -13.87
C VAL A 10 4.20 -8.32 -14.95
N ARG A 11 3.42 -9.40 -15.05
CA ARG A 11 2.25 -9.47 -15.93
C ARG A 11 1.03 -8.96 -15.16
N LEU A 12 0.43 -7.90 -15.68
CA LEU A 12 -0.75 -7.25 -15.09
C LEU A 12 -1.89 -7.26 -16.11
N PRO A 13 -3.15 -7.41 -15.66
CA PRO A 13 -4.31 -7.17 -16.52
C PRO A 13 -4.29 -5.72 -17.02
N THR A 14 -4.82 -5.49 -18.23
CA THR A 14 -4.77 -4.18 -18.90
C THR A 14 -5.35 -3.07 -18.03
N SER A 15 -6.51 -3.33 -17.40
CA SER A 15 -7.17 -2.39 -16.50
C SER A 15 -6.30 -1.90 -15.33
N LEU A 16 -5.42 -2.76 -14.79
CA LEU A 16 -4.51 -2.38 -13.71
C LEU A 16 -3.30 -1.61 -14.27
N ARG A 17 -2.78 -2.01 -15.42
CA ARG A 17 -1.69 -1.31 -16.10
C ARG A 17 -2.06 0.14 -16.41
N ASP A 18 -3.28 0.37 -16.90
CA ASP A 18 -3.76 1.72 -17.26
C ASP A 18 -3.85 2.61 -16.02
N ARG A 19 -4.44 2.11 -14.93
CA ARG A 19 -4.50 2.83 -13.64
C ARG A 19 -3.11 3.15 -13.07
N LEU A 20 -2.15 2.25 -13.27
CA LEU A 20 -0.77 2.48 -12.85
C LEU A 20 -0.10 3.55 -13.71
N ALA A 21 -0.39 3.59 -15.01
CA ALA A 21 0.08 4.62 -15.92
C ALA A 21 -0.48 6.00 -15.55
N ASP A 22 -1.78 6.08 -15.24
CA ASP A 22 -2.43 7.32 -14.80
C ASP A 22 -1.82 7.84 -13.49
N SER A 23 -1.57 6.96 -12.52
CA SER A 23 -0.86 7.30 -11.29
C SER A 23 0.56 7.81 -11.57
N ALA A 24 1.32 7.08 -12.38
CA ALA A 24 2.70 7.46 -12.70
C ALA A 24 2.75 8.85 -13.37
N ALA A 25 1.78 9.14 -14.27
CA ALA A 25 1.62 10.46 -14.87
C ALA A 25 1.26 11.54 -13.85
N HIS A 26 0.34 11.25 -12.90
CA HIS A 26 -0.04 12.17 -11.84
C HIS A 26 1.15 12.58 -10.97
N TYR A 27 1.98 11.61 -10.57
CA TYR A 27 3.21 11.85 -9.80
C TYR A 27 4.43 12.22 -10.65
N ARG A 28 4.24 12.47 -11.96
CA ARG A 28 5.29 12.86 -12.92
C ARG A 28 6.52 11.95 -12.88
N ARG A 29 6.30 10.63 -12.81
CA ARG A 29 7.38 9.63 -12.71
C ARG A 29 7.14 8.43 -13.61
N SER A 30 8.16 7.58 -13.74
CA SER A 30 8.03 6.34 -14.51
C SER A 30 7.16 5.31 -13.80
N LEU A 31 6.54 4.41 -14.57
CA LEU A 31 5.81 3.24 -14.05
C LEU A 31 6.65 2.40 -13.07
N ASN A 32 7.94 2.24 -13.35
CA ASN A 32 8.85 1.49 -12.50
C ASN A 32 9.04 2.21 -11.14
N SER A 33 9.34 3.51 -11.19
CA SER A 33 9.45 4.34 -9.99
C SER A 33 8.14 4.36 -9.18
N ASP A 34 6.99 4.32 -9.87
CA ASP A 34 5.68 4.26 -9.24
C ASP A 34 5.44 2.94 -8.49
N MET A 35 5.79 1.80 -9.12
CA MET A 35 5.73 0.49 -8.47
C MET A 35 6.66 0.40 -7.26
N ILE A 36 7.91 0.87 -7.38
CA ILE A 36 8.87 0.82 -6.26
C ILE A 36 8.37 1.65 -5.08
N ALA A 37 7.87 2.87 -5.31
CA ALA A 37 7.35 3.70 -4.23
C ALA A 37 6.15 3.08 -3.52
N ARG A 38 5.27 2.38 -4.25
CA ARG A 38 4.15 1.64 -3.67
C ARG A 38 4.63 0.46 -2.83
N LEU A 39 5.65 -0.27 -3.29
CA LEU A 39 6.26 -1.36 -2.54
C LEU A 39 6.89 -0.83 -1.24
N GLN A 40 7.67 0.25 -1.31
CA GLN A 40 8.23 0.92 -0.13
C GLN A 40 7.12 1.36 0.84
N GLN A 41 6.01 1.90 0.33
CA GLN A 41 4.85 2.23 1.17
C GLN A 41 4.26 0.98 1.86
N SER A 42 4.19 -0.15 1.16
CA SER A 42 3.66 -1.40 1.73
C SER A 42 4.52 -1.93 2.88
N PHE A 43 5.84 -1.68 2.83
CA PHE A 43 6.79 -1.99 3.90
C PHE A 43 6.84 -0.91 5.01
N GLY A 44 6.14 0.22 4.82
CA GLY A 44 6.14 1.34 5.77
C GLY A 44 7.34 2.27 5.67
N GLU A 45 8.11 2.17 4.58
CA GLU A 45 9.38 2.88 4.36
C GLU A 45 9.20 4.18 3.55
N ALA A 46 8.04 4.40 2.93
CA ALA A 46 7.81 5.59 2.10
C ALA A 46 7.53 6.86 2.95
N PRO A 47 8.17 8.00 2.61
CA PRO A 47 7.82 9.31 3.15
C PRO A 47 6.33 9.60 2.94
N VAL A 48 5.69 10.24 3.93
CA VAL A 48 4.24 10.49 3.94
C VAL A 48 3.79 11.25 2.69
N ASP A 49 4.63 12.15 2.16
CA ASP A 49 4.33 13.02 1.02
C ASP A 49 4.49 12.33 -0.36
N GLN A 50 5.02 11.11 -0.40
CA GLN A 50 5.25 10.35 -1.64
C GLN A 50 4.31 9.15 -1.81
N ARG A 51 3.29 9.05 -0.95
CA ARG A 51 2.33 7.95 -0.94
C ARG A 51 1.47 7.97 -2.20
N PRO A 52 1.58 6.98 -3.09
CA PRO A 52 0.87 7.00 -4.36
C PRO A 52 -0.59 6.63 -4.11
N VAL A 53 -1.50 7.56 -4.42
CA VAL A 53 -2.94 7.35 -4.36
C VAL A 53 -3.40 6.94 -5.76
N LEU A 54 -3.94 5.73 -5.90
CA LEU A 54 -4.63 5.35 -7.13
C LEU A 54 -5.88 6.23 -7.29
N PRO A 55 -6.07 6.89 -8.44
CA PRO A 55 -7.38 7.42 -8.79
C PRO A 55 -8.28 6.22 -9.14
N GLY A 56 -8.97 5.69 -8.14
CA GLY A 56 -9.97 4.65 -8.27
C GLY A 56 -11.06 4.85 -7.21
N PRO A 57 -12.33 4.55 -7.51
CA PRO A 57 -13.44 4.79 -6.59
C PRO A 57 -13.38 3.71 -5.51
N ALA A 58 -12.68 4.01 -4.41
CA ALA A 58 -12.51 3.13 -3.25
C ALA A 58 -11.73 1.82 -3.52
N SER A 59 -10.91 1.44 -2.53
CA SER A 59 -10.44 0.06 -2.29
C SER A 59 -9.48 -0.58 -3.31
N MET A 60 -8.22 -0.73 -2.89
CA MET A 60 -7.54 -2.02 -2.98
C MET A 60 -6.76 -2.22 -1.68
N ASN A 61 -7.46 -2.79 -0.70
CA ASN A 61 -6.87 -3.33 0.52
C ASN A 61 -5.92 -4.50 0.18
N PRO A 62 -4.75 -4.63 0.83
CA PRO A 62 -3.75 -5.66 0.52
C PRO A 62 -4.06 -7.04 1.14
N THR A 63 -5.34 -7.39 1.30
CA THR A 63 -5.75 -8.66 1.91
C THR A 63 -6.65 -9.42 0.95
N ALA A 64 -6.05 -9.93 -0.12
CA ALA A 64 -6.66 -10.95 -0.96
C ALA A 64 -6.63 -12.29 -0.20
N GLY A 65 -7.66 -12.50 0.61
CA GLY A 65 -7.91 -13.73 1.36
C GLY A 65 -9.31 -13.68 1.98
N GLY A 66 -10.33 -14.01 1.18
CA GLY A 66 -11.70 -14.29 1.64
C GLY A 66 -12.48 -13.16 2.32
N GLN A 67 -12.23 -11.89 1.97
CA GLN A 67 -12.67 -10.79 2.82
C GLN A 67 -14.10 -10.33 2.61
N ARG A 68 -14.89 -10.51 3.66
CA ARG A 68 -15.96 -9.61 4.09
C ARG A 68 -15.48 -8.17 3.86
N GLU A 69 -16.18 -7.40 3.03
CA GLU A 69 -15.87 -5.98 2.85
C GLU A 69 -15.92 -5.32 4.22
N LEU A 70 -14.78 -4.80 4.67
CA LEU A 70 -14.69 -4.09 5.94
C LEU A 70 -15.58 -2.86 5.86
N SER A 71 -16.43 -2.66 6.86
CA SER A 71 -17.17 -1.43 7.04
C SER A 71 -16.21 -0.23 7.13
N VAL A 72 -16.69 0.96 6.80
CA VAL A 72 -15.94 2.22 6.90
C VAL A 72 -15.34 2.40 8.30
N GLU A 73 -16.04 1.92 9.32
CA GLU A 73 -15.61 1.96 10.71
C GLU A 73 -14.44 1.01 10.96
N GLU A 74 -14.53 -0.24 10.48
CA GLU A 74 -13.47 -1.24 10.60
C GLU A 74 -12.20 -0.79 9.86
N PHE A 75 -12.36 -0.22 8.66
CA PHE A 75 -11.24 0.36 7.92
C PHE A 75 -10.57 1.49 8.69
N SER A 76 -11.36 2.39 9.29
CA SER A 76 -10.86 3.49 10.10
C SER A 76 -10.12 3.00 11.34
N LEU A 77 -10.60 1.93 11.97
CA LEU A 77 -9.97 1.31 13.13
C LEU A 77 -8.62 0.68 12.76
N VAL A 78 -8.57 -0.10 11.67
CA VAL A 78 -7.33 -0.71 11.17
C VAL A 78 -6.29 0.35 10.80
N ARG A 79 -6.74 1.46 10.18
CA ARG A 79 -5.85 2.58 9.83
C ARG A 79 -5.26 3.23 11.08
N ARG A 80 -6.05 3.46 12.14
CA ARG A 80 -5.57 4.01 13.42
C ARG A 80 -4.61 3.04 14.11
N PHE A 81 -4.95 1.76 14.16
CA PHE A 81 -4.10 0.71 14.74
C PHE A 81 -2.72 0.65 14.07
N ARG A 82 -2.69 0.67 12.73
CA ARG A 82 -1.44 0.73 11.93
C ARG A 82 -0.68 2.06 12.07
N GLY A 83 -1.27 3.10 12.67
CA GLY A 83 -0.58 4.33 13.02
C GLY A 83 0.10 4.30 14.39
N LEU A 84 -0.25 3.35 15.27
CA LEU A 84 0.31 3.24 16.61
C LEU A 84 1.76 2.70 16.58
N SER A 85 2.54 3.06 17.60
CA SER A 85 3.87 2.48 17.84
C SER A 85 3.76 0.99 18.23
N PRO A 86 4.82 0.19 18.03
CA PRO A 86 4.79 -1.25 18.35
C PRO A 86 4.37 -1.54 19.80
N ALA A 87 4.89 -0.77 20.75
CA ALA A 87 4.53 -0.89 22.17
C ALA A 87 3.04 -0.59 22.44
N LYS A 88 2.48 0.44 21.79
CA LYS A 88 1.06 0.80 21.92
C LYS A 88 0.15 -0.23 21.26
N ARG A 89 0.56 -0.84 20.15
CA ARG A 89 -0.19 -1.95 19.53
C ARG A 89 -0.21 -3.17 20.43
N ALA A 90 0.93 -3.55 21.00
CA ALA A 90 1.03 -4.67 21.93
C ALA A 90 0.13 -4.45 23.15
N ALA A 91 0.22 -3.28 23.79
CA ALA A 91 -0.63 -2.93 24.93
C ALA A 91 -2.14 -2.92 24.58
N LEU A 92 -2.51 -2.46 23.37
CA LEU A 92 -3.91 -2.45 22.93
C LEU A 92 -4.43 -3.86 22.64
N LEU A 93 -3.58 -4.75 22.14
CA LEU A 93 -3.93 -6.16 21.97
C LEU A 93 -4.09 -6.87 23.33
N ASP A 94 -3.22 -6.56 24.28
CA ASP A 94 -3.26 -7.08 25.67
C ASP A 94 -4.51 -6.61 26.43
N LEU A 95 -5.02 -5.41 26.12
CA LEU A 95 -6.27 -4.89 26.70
C LEU A 95 -7.53 -5.53 26.09
N LEU A 96 -7.46 -5.99 24.84
CA LEU A 96 -8.59 -6.55 24.09
C LEU A 96 -8.67 -8.08 24.17
N SER A 97 -7.64 -8.75 24.71
CA SER A 97 -7.61 -10.18 25.01
C SER A 97 -8.29 -10.48 26.34
#